data_AF-X1H7W2-F1
#
_entry.id   AF-X1H7W2-F1
#
_cell.length_a   1.000
_cell.length_b   1.000
_cell.length_c   1.000
_cell.angle_alpha   90.00
_cell.angle_beta   90.00
_cell.angle_gamma   90.00
#
_symmetry.space_group_name_H-M   'P 1'
#
loop_
_entity.id
_entity.type
_entity.pdbx_description
1 polymer ?
#
loop_
_entity_poly.entity_id
_entity_poly.type
_entity_poly.pdbx_seq_one_letter_code
_entity_poly.pdbx_strand_id
1 'polypeptide(L)' 'FDRLLLLKEGRIFADGTPEKLLTVETIKEVFATSVHVTQHPLTKSPHVVVIPKQSPLE' A
#
# COMPACT_ATOMS: atom_id res chain seq x y z
N PHE A 1 -7.59 3.31 12.58
CA PHE A 1 -6.48 2.59 13.22
C PHE A 1 -5.24 3.45 13.10
N ASP A 2 -4.54 3.66 14.19
CA ASP A 2 -3.55 4.75 14.30
C ASP A 2 -2.11 4.27 14.11
N ARG A 3 -1.92 2.95 14.08
CA ARG A 3 -0.64 2.29 13.87
C ARG A 3 -0.80 1.10 12.95
N LEU A 4 0.16 0.92 12.07
CA LEU A 4 0.23 -0.16 11.10
C LEU A 4 1.68 -0.68 11.11
N LEU A 5 1.81 -2.01 11.06
CA LEU A 5 3.09 -2.71 10.99
C LEU A 5 3.14 -3.42 9.65
N LEU A 6 4.12 -3.06 8.83
CA LEU A 6 4.41 -3.77 7.59
C LEU A 6 5.49 -4.80 7.84
N LEU A 7 5.20 -6.01 7.41
CA LEU A 7 6.11 -7.15 7.55
C LEU A 7 6.60 -7.56 6.16
N LYS A 8 7.90 -7.77 6.05
CA LYS A 8 8.55 -8.35 4.87
C LYS A 8 9.51 -9.43 5.34
N GLU A 9 9.35 -10.64 4.82
CA GLU A 9 10.22 -11.78 5.12
C GLU A 9 10.38 -12.07 6.63
N GLY A 10 9.28 -11.99 7.37
CA GLY A 10 9.24 -12.24 8.81
C GLY A 10 9.87 -11.15 9.68
N ARG A 11 10.24 -10.00 9.09
CA ARG A 11 10.78 -8.84 9.80
C ARG A 11 9.88 -7.62 9.65
N ILE A 12 9.94 -6.73 10.63
CA ILE A 12 9.27 -5.42 10.55
C ILE A 12 10.00 -4.59 9.49
N PHE A 13 9.30 -4.31 8.40
CA PHE A 13 9.74 -3.41 7.34
C PHE A 13 9.49 -1.96 7.73
N ALA A 14 8.29 -1.66 8.24
CA ALA A 14 7.93 -0.32 8.68
C ALA A 14 6.88 -0.35 9.79
N ASP A 15 6.91 0.69 10.63
CA ASP A 15 6.02 0.88 11.78
C ASP A 15 5.64 2.36 11.86
N GLY A 16 4.35 2.66 11.93
CA GLY A 16 3.85 4.04 11.93
C GLY A 16 2.39 4.17 11.53
N THR A 17 1.97 5.39 11.21
CA THR A 17 0.59 5.66 10.80
C THR A 17 0.31 5.15 9.39
N PRO A 18 -0.96 4.79 9.07
CA PRO A 18 -1.33 4.36 7.73
C PRO A 18 -0.96 5.38 6.64
N GLU A 19 -1.09 6.67 6.93
CA GLU A 19 -0.77 7.75 6.00
C GLU A 19 0.71 7.78 5.62
N LYS A 20 1.60 7.43 6.56
CA LYS A 20 3.04 7.37 6.32
C LYS A 20 3.46 6.08 5.62
N LEU A 21 2.75 4.98 5.87
CA LEU A 21 3.15 3.64 5.44
C LEU A 21 2.48 3.16 4.15
N LEU A 22 1.25 3.55 3.87
CA LEU A 22 0.49 3.09 2.71
C LEU A 22 0.80 3.95 1.48
N THR A 23 2.06 3.93 1.04
CA THR A 23 2.51 4.60 -0.19
C THR A 23 2.66 3.60 -1.34
N VAL A 24 2.68 4.10 -2.58
CA VAL A 24 2.90 3.25 -3.77
C VAL A 24 4.22 2.50 -3.66
N GLU A 25 5.28 3.18 -3.23
CA GLU A 25 6.63 2.61 -3.09
C GLU A 25 6.68 1.52 -2.02
N THR A 26 6.10 1.81 -0.85
CA THR A 26 6.09 0.86 0.26
C THR A 26 5.27 -0.39 -0.06
N ILE A 27 4.09 -0.24 -0.69
CA ILE A 27 3.27 -1.38 -1.08
C ILE A 27 3.96 -2.20 -2.18
N LYS A 28 4.62 -1.55 -3.14
CA LYS A 28 5.39 -2.25 -4.17
C LYS A 28 6.55 -3.04 -3.56
N GLU A 29 7.25 -2.49 -2.59
CA GLU A 29 8.40 -3.13 -1.94
C GLU A 29 8.00 -4.32 -1.05
N VAL A 30 6.87 -4.22 -0.34
CA VAL A 30 6.41 -5.25 0.60
C VAL A 30 5.58 -6.34 -0.08
N PHE A 31 4.70 -5.96 -1.01
CA PHE A 31 3.73 -6.87 -1.64
C PHE A 31 4.04 -7.17 -3.11
N ALA A 32 5.15 -6.65 -3.67
CA ALA A 32 5.54 -6.83 -5.07
C ALA A 32 4.42 -6.48 -6.09
N THR A 33 3.54 -5.55 -5.71
CA THR A 33 2.29 -5.24 -6.41
C THR A 33 2.21 -3.76 -6.79
N SER A 34 1.74 -3.48 -8.00
CA SER A 34 1.46 -2.12 -8.46
C SER A 34 0.13 -1.65 -7.89
N VAL A 35 0.13 -0.49 -7.26
CA VAL A 35 -1.07 0.10 -6.67
C VAL A 35 -1.16 1.58 -6.99
N HIS A 36 -2.39 2.10 -6.94
CA HIS A 36 -2.68 3.52 -6.88
C HIS A 36 -3.13 3.87 -5.47
N VAL A 37 -2.50 4.89 -4.87
CA VAL A 37 -2.89 5.39 -3.55
C VAL A 37 -3.54 6.75 -3.72
N THR A 38 -4.75 6.88 -3.19
CA THR A 38 -5.51 8.14 -3.14
C THR A 38 -5.97 8.41 -1.71
N GLN A 39 -6.48 9.61 -1.44
CA GLN A 39 -7.17 9.87 -0.18
C GLN A 39 -8.66 9.58 -0.32
N HIS A 40 -9.24 8.95 0.69
CA HIS A 40 -10.68 8.78 0.77
C HIS A 40 -11.36 10.17 0.85
N PRO A 41 -12.40 10.45 0.03
CA PRO A 41 -12.97 11.79 -0.10
C PRO A 41 -13.56 12.33 1.21
N LEU A 42 -14.15 11.45 2.03
CA LEU A 42 -14.79 11.81 3.31
C LEU A 42 -13.83 11.77 4.51
N THR A 43 -13.08 10.68 4.69
CA THR A 43 -12.28 10.44 5.90
C THR A 43 -10.82 10.87 5.78
N LYS A 44 -10.38 11.28 4.57
CA LYS A 44 -8.98 11.60 4.21
C LYS A 44 -7.96 10.48 4.43
N SER A 45 -8.40 9.32 4.92
CA SER A 45 -7.56 8.15 5.12
C SER A 45 -7.01 7.63 3.77
N PRO A 46 -5.83 7.02 3.75
CA PRO A 46 -5.27 6.43 2.54
C PRO A 46 -6.16 5.31 2.01
N HIS A 47 -6.45 5.37 0.71
CA HIS A 47 -7.23 4.40 -0.05
C HIS A 47 -6.35 3.79 -1.14
N VAL A 48 -6.08 2.49 -1.02
CA VAL A 48 -5.17 1.75 -1.91
C VAL A 48 -5.98 0.92 -2.89
N VAL A 49 -5.78 1.14 -4.19
CA VAL A 49 -6.42 0.40 -5.27
C VAL A 49 -5.36 -0.41 -6.00
N VAL A 50 -5.55 -1.71 -6.11
CA VAL A 50 -4.63 -2.58 -6.85
C VAL A 50 -4.80 -2.33 -8.35
N ILE A 51 -3.68 -2.16 -9.05
CA ILE A 51 -3.67 -2.07 -10.51
C ILE A 51 -3.35 -3.49 -11.01
N PRO A 52 -4.30 -4.18 -11.68
CA PRO A 52 -4.03 -5.46 -12.28
C PRO A 52 -2.88 -5.31 -13.29
N LYS A 53 -1.95 -6.26 -13.30
CA LYS A 53 -1.01 -6.36 -14.42
C LYS A 53 -1.87 -6.61 -15.66
N GLN A 54 -1.77 -5.73 -16.66
CA GLN A 54 -2.37 -6.03 -17.97
C GLN A 54 -1.76 -7.36 -18.42
N SER A 55 -2.56 -8.42 -18.46
CA SER A 55 -2.24 -9.52 -19.35
C SER A 55 -2.21 -8.92 -20.75
N PRO A 56 -1.18 -9.20 -21.58
CA PRO A 56 -1.31 -8.95 -23.00
C PRO A 56 -2.63 -9.57 -23.45
N LEU A 57 -3.48 -8.80 -24.11
CA LEU A 57 -4.62 -9.35 -24.83
C LEU A 57 -4.04 -10.39 -25.80
N GLU A 58 -4.21 -11.68 -25.49
CA GLU A 58 -4.02 -12.78 -26.44
C GLU A 58 -5.12 -12.74 -27.50
#